data_AF-A0A4U7CPR4-F1
#
_entry.id   AF-A0A4U7CPR4-F1
#
_cell.length_a   1.000
_cell.length_b   1.000
_cell.length_c   1.000
_cell.angle_alpha   90.00
_cell.angle_beta   90.00
_cell.angle_gamma   90.00
#
_symmetry.space_group_name_H-M   'P 1'
#
loop_
_entity.id
_entity.type
_entity.pdbx_description
1 polymer ?
#
loop_
_entity_poly.entity_id
_entity_poly.type
_entity_poly.pdbx_seq_one_letter_code
_entity_poly.pdbx_strand_id
1 'polypeptide(L)'
;MGLFDTVELYDDVHLPEYPEGITPAEDVDWQTKGIDRPTMTTFRITADGRLLEEEWHTEAVPPEDRPYASRDDVDEKDLRYMAGSLNRVHDGWIERDDYHGRFKIKHSFENLETLVTYQVTFTHGQLEGFERRR
;
A
#
# COMPACT_ATOMS: atom_id res chain seq x y z
N MET A 1 8.95 -3.22 12.48
CA MET A 1 8.36 -2.44 11.37
C MET A 1 6.87 -2.35 11.63
N GLY A 2 6.24 -1.19 11.45
CA GLY A 2 4.81 -1.01 11.72
C GLY A 2 3.95 -1.57 10.59
N LEU A 3 2.69 -1.87 10.88
CA LEU A 3 1.69 -2.21 9.87
C LEU A 3 1.27 -0.93 9.14
N PHE A 4 1.30 -0.94 7.82
CA PHE A 4 0.85 0.18 7.01
C PHE A 4 0.26 -0.31 5.69
N ASP A 5 -0.65 0.48 5.17
CA ASP A 5 -1.19 0.30 3.83
C ASP A 5 -0.35 1.13 2.85
N THR A 6 -0.43 0.78 1.58
CA THR A 6 0.25 1.46 0.48
C THR A 6 -0.77 1.99 -0.51
N VAL A 7 -0.37 2.98 -1.31
CA VAL A 7 -1.14 3.45 -2.45
C VAL A 7 -0.23 3.63 -3.65
N GLU A 8 -0.69 3.10 -4.76
CA GLU A 8 -0.11 3.23 -6.09
C GLU A 8 -0.86 4.34 -6.85
N LEU A 9 -0.14 5.15 -7.61
CA LEU A 9 -0.71 6.23 -8.41
C LEU A 9 -0.53 5.90 -9.88
N TYR A 10 -1.58 6.06 -10.70
CA TYR A 10 -1.46 5.91 -12.15
C TYR A 10 -0.61 7.04 -12.74
N ASP A 11 0.06 6.80 -13.87
CA ASP A 11 1.04 7.71 -14.48
C ASP A 11 0.50 9.13 -14.73
N ASP A 12 -0.78 9.24 -15.10
CA ASP A 12 -1.43 10.51 -15.39
C ASP A 12 -1.91 11.27 -14.13
N VAL A 13 -1.71 10.71 -12.94
CA VAL A 13 -2.07 11.37 -11.67
C VAL A 13 -1.07 12.47 -11.35
N HIS A 14 -1.53 13.71 -11.46
CA HIS A 14 -0.70 14.87 -11.16
C HIS A 14 -0.54 15.10 -9.65
N LEU A 15 0.70 15.04 -9.16
CA LEU A 15 1.08 15.48 -7.82
C LEU A 15 1.62 16.93 -7.87
N PRO A 16 0.98 17.90 -7.18
CA PRO A 16 1.47 19.27 -7.16
C PRO A 16 2.78 19.38 -6.37
N GLU A 17 3.60 20.37 -6.67
CA GLU A 17 4.88 20.61 -5.96
C GLU A 17 5.73 19.33 -5.84
N TYR A 18 5.72 18.50 -6.89
CA TYR A 18 6.55 17.31 -6.94
C TYR A 18 8.03 17.71 -6.82
N PRO A 19 8.85 16.97 -6.06
CA PRO A 19 10.25 17.35 -5.86
C PRO A 19 11.00 17.57 -7.17
N GLU A 20 11.61 18.75 -7.33
CA GLU A 20 12.40 19.08 -8.51
C GLU A 20 13.60 18.12 -8.64
N GLY A 21 13.92 17.73 -9.87
CA GLY A 21 15.03 16.81 -10.16
C GLY A 21 14.72 15.33 -9.89
N ILE A 22 13.53 15.01 -9.41
CA ILE A 22 13.03 13.64 -9.32
C ILE A 22 12.08 13.38 -10.49
N THR A 23 12.39 12.36 -11.28
CA THR A 23 11.43 11.85 -12.28
C THR A 23 10.38 11.06 -11.51
N PRO A 24 9.07 11.36 -11.67
CA PRO A 24 8.02 10.50 -11.12
C PRO A 24 8.26 9.07 -11.57
N ALA A 25 8.53 8.18 -10.63
CA ALA A 25 8.67 6.77 -10.94
C ALA A 25 7.27 6.14 -10.96
N GLU A 26 7.03 5.35 -12.00
CA GLU A 26 5.75 4.68 -12.28
C GLU A 26 5.41 3.68 -11.15
N ASP A 27 6.43 3.07 -10.53
CA ASP A 27 6.30 2.05 -9.48
C ASP A 27 6.61 2.59 -8.06
N VAL A 28 6.15 3.80 -7.73
CA VAL A 28 6.34 4.33 -6.37
C VAL A 28 5.19 3.91 -5.46
N ASP A 29 5.51 3.03 -4.51
CA ASP A 29 4.62 2.71 -3.40
C ASP A 29 4.64 3.84 -2.36
N TRP A 30 3.51 4.52 -2.21
CA TRP A 30 3.33 5.53 -1.17
C TRP A 30 2.70 4.92 0.07
N GLN A 31 3.31 5.12 1.23
CA GLN A 31 2.72 4.68 2.49
C GLN A 31 1.52 5.57 2.86
N THR A 32 0.35 4.97 3.12
CA THR A 32 -0.81 5.73 3.58
C THR A 32 -0.79 5.95 5.10
N LYS A 33 -1.46 7.02 5.54
CA LYS A 33 -1.78 7.32 6.94
C LYS A 33 -3.18 7.92 7.03
N GLY A 34 -4.08 7.21 7.72
CA GLY A 34 -5.40 7.71 8.09
C GLY A 34 -6.49 7.53 7.04
N ILE A 35 -6.30 6.64 6.06
CA ILE A 35 -7.39 6.24 5.14
C ILE A 35 -8.41 5.37 5.87
N ASP A 36 -7.91 4.32 6.55
CA ASP A 36 -8.64 3.36 7.37
C ASP A 36 -7.72 2.87 8.51
N ARG A 37 -8.15 1.84 9.25
CA ARG A 37 -7.24 1.09 10.14
C ARG A 37 -6.26 0.29 9.27
N PRO A 38 -4.94 0.37 9.51
CA PRO A 38 -3.98 -0.34 8.68
C PRO A 38 -4.22 -1.84 8.71
N THR A 39 -4.21 -2.46 7.53
CA THR A 39 -4.44 -3.89 7.30
C THR A 39 -3.45 -4.51 6.30
N MET A 40 -2.42 -3.73 5.91
CA MET A 40 -1.48 -4.05 4.81
C MET A 40 -2.17 -4.06 3.45
N THR A 41 -3.25 -3.31 3.29
CA THR A 41 -3.97 -3.25 2.02
C THR A 41 -3.26 -2.31 1.06
N THR A 42 -3.28 -2.65 -0.23
CA THR A 42 -2.81 -1.78 -1.29
C THR A 42 -4.00 -1.04 -1.88
N PHE A 43 -3.87 0.26 -2.10
CA PHE A 43 -4.86 1.08 -2.79
C PHE A 43 -4.32 1.55 -4.13
N ARG A 44 -5.20 1.92 -5.06
CA ARG A 44 -4.84 2.58 -6.32
C ARG A 44 -5.63 3.86 -6.50
N ILE A 45 -4.96 4.91 -6.96
CA ILE A 45 -5.63 6.11 -7.45
C ILE A 45 -5.48 6.14 -8.97
N THR A 46 -6.60 6.02 -9.67
CA THR A 46 -6.63 5.98 -11.13
C THR A 46 -6.45 7.39 -11.74
N ALA A 47 -6.13 7.44 -13.03
CA ALA A 47 -5.99 8.70 -13.78
C ALA A 47 -7.27 9.56 -13.79
N ASP A 48 -8.44 8.93 -13.78
CA ASP A 48 -9.74 9.60 -13.68
C ASP A 48 -10.14 9.92 -12.23
N GLY A 49 -9.27 9.65 -11.25
CA GLY A 49 -9.44 10.04 -9.86
C GLY A 49 -10.29 9.10 -9.02
N ARG A 50 -10.41 7.82 -9.39
CA ARG A 50 -11.08 6.80 -8.58
C ARG A 50 -10.13 6.21 -7.56
N LEU A 51 -10.67 5.88 -6.39
CA LEU A 51 -9.97 5.10 -5.37
C LEU A 51 -10.35 3.63 -5.51
N LEU A 52 -9.37 2.78 -5.81
CA LEU A 52 -9.52 1.33 -5.79
C LEU A 52 -8.87 0.77 -4.53
N GLU A 53 -9.51 -0.23 -3.94
CA GLU A 53 -8.92 -1.07 -2.90
C GLU A 53 -8.58 -2.44 -3.48
N GLU A 54 -7.41 -2.96 -3.12
CA GLU A 54 -7.03 -4.32 -3.44
C GLU A 54 -7.93 -5.32 -2.70
N GLU A 55 -8.59 -6.19 -3.46
CA GLU A 55 -9.25 -7.37 -2.93
C GLU A 55 -8.25 -8.52 -2.87
N TRP A 56 -8.16 -9.16 -1.72
CA TRP A 56 -7.26 -10.29 -1.49
C TRP A 56 -7.83 -11.24 -0.45
N HIS A 57 -7.40 -12.49 -0.54
CA HIS A 57 -7.63 -13.50 0.49
C HIS A 57 -6.32 -14.16 0.91
N THR A 58 -6.40 -15.02 1.92
CA THR A 58 -5.26 -15.82 2.38
C THR A 58 -5.50 -17.29 2.10
N GLU A 59 -4.50 -17.93 1.51
CA GLU A 59 -4.46 -19.36 1.31
C GLU A 59 -3.41 -19.98 2.23
N ALA A 60 -3.68 -21.20 2.70
CA ALA A 60 -2.74 -21.94 3.51
C ALA A 60 -1.57 -22.46 2.66
N VAL A 61 -0.35 -22.21 3.13
CA VAL A 61 0.87 -22.73 2.50
C VAL A 61 1.19 -24.10 3.08
N PRO A 62 1.39 -25.15 2.25
CA PRO A 62 1.83 -26.46 2.71
C PRO A 62 3.15 -26.36 3.50
N PRO A 63 3.36 -27.16 4.57
CA PRO A 63 4.60 -27.12 5.35
C PRO A 63 5.87 -27.23 4.50
N GLU A 64 5.88 -28.06 3.45
CA GLU A 64 7.03 -28.26 2.56
C GLU A 64 7.52 -26.96 1.88
N ASP A 65 6.63 -26.01 1.64
CA ASP A 65 6.93 -24.73 0.98
C ASP A 65 7.23 -23.61 1.99
N ARG A 66 7.15 -23.88 3.31
CA ARG A 66 7.39 -22.88 4.34
C ARG A 66 8.90 -22.70 4.61
N PRO A 67 9.37 -21.47 4.84
CA PRO A 67 10.80 -21.15 4.94
C PRO A 67 11.58 -21.95 6.00
N TYR A 68 10.94 -22.38 7.09
CA TYR A 68 11.61 -23.01 8.23
C TYR A 68 11.09 -24.40 8.58
N ALA A 69 10.00 -24.86 7.95
CA ALA A 69 9.32 -26.09 8.37
C ALA A 69 10.11 -27.38 8.07
N SER A 70 11.09 -27.31 7.17
CA SER A 70 12.00 -28.41 6.84
C SER A 70 13.25 -28.47 7.74
N ARG A 71 13.38 -27.58 8.73
CA ARG A 71 14.54 -27.56 9.64
C ARG A 71 14.36 -28.55 10.77
N ASP A 72 15.39 -29.34 11.02
CA ASP A 72 15.42 -30.34 12.11
C ASP A 72 15.26 -29.72 13.52
N ASP A 73 15.56 -28.43 13.69
CA ASP A 73 15.45 -27.69 14.97
C ASP A 73 14.12 -26.94 15.16
N VAL A 74 13.14 -27.16 14.27
CA VAL A 74 11.84 -26.46 14.24
C VAL A 74 10.72 -27.50 14.22
N ASP A 75 9.93 -27.54 15.30
CA ASP A 75 8.74 -28.39 15.39
C ASP A 75 7.44 -27.59 15.19
N GLU A 76 6.29 -28.28 15.06
CA GLU A 76 4.99 -27.65 14.79
C GLU A 76 4.53 -26.61 15.84
N LYS A 77 5.10 -26.65 17.05
CA LYS A 77 4.78 -25.71 18.13
C LYS A 77 5.72 -24.50 18.15
N ASP A 78 6.80 -24.53 17.36
CA ASP A 78 7.72 -23.41 17.21
C ASP A 78 7.06 -22.28 16.40
N LEU A 79 7.19 -21.05 16.88
CA LEU A 79 6.67 -19.86 16.17
C LEU A 79 7.26 -19.72 14.75
N ARG A 80 8.48 -20.22 14.52
CA ARG A 80 9.15 -20.23 13.22
C ARG A 80 8.45 -21.17 12.23
N TYR A 81 7.83 -22.25 12.70
CA TYR A 81 7.07 -23.17 11.84
C TYR A 81 5.84 -22.52 11.21
N MET A 82 5.25 -21.55 11.92
CA MET A 82 4.09 -20.80 11.45
C MET A 82 4.48 -19.65 10.50
N ALA A 83 5.77 -19.32 10.39
CA ALA A 83 6.22 -18.27 9.49
C ALA A 83 6.04 -18.71 8.02
N GLY A 84 5.36 -17.88 7.23
CA GLY A 84 5.02 -18.20 5.85
C GLY A 84 3.91 -19.24 5.69
N SER A 85 3.12 -19.51 6.74
CA SER A 85 2.01 -20.48 6.70
C SER A 85 0.77 -19.99 5.94
N LEU A 86 0.71 -18.70 5.62
CA LEU A 86 -0.33 -18.08 4.80
C LEU A 86 0.32 -17.33 3.65
N ASN A 87 -0.22 -17.50 2.45
CA ASN A 87 0.10 -16.68 1.30
C ASN A 87 -1.06 -15.73 1.03
N ARG A 88 -0.75 -14.50 0.61
CA ARG A 88 -1.76 -13.53 0.20
C ARG A 88 -1.95 -13.64 -1.30
N VAL A 89 -3.19 -13.86 -1.71
CA VAL A 89 -3.58 -14.01 -3.11
C VAL A 89 -4.40 -12.79 -3.52
N HIS A 90 -3.98 -12.14 -4.60
CA HIS A 90 -4.66 -11.00 -5.20
C HIS A 90 -5.89 -11.47 -5.97
N ASP A 91 -7.07 -10.97 -5.61
CA ASP A 91 -8.35 -11.32 -6.23
C ASP A 91 -8.83 -10.25 -7.22
N GLY A 92 -8.33 -9.03 -7.09
CA GLY A 92 -8.66 -7.93 -8.00
C GLY A 92 -8.69 -6.58 -7.32
N TRP A 93 -9.47 -5.68 -7.91
CA TRP A 93 -9.64 -4.31 -7.46
C TRP A 93 -11.12 -3.98 -7.33
N ILE A 94 -11.51 -3.38 -6.22
CA ILE A 94 -12.87 -2.89 -5.98
C ILE A 94 -12.87 -1.37 -5.88
N GLU A 95 -13.85 -0.71 -6.49
CA GLU A 95 -14.02 0.74 -6.40
C GLU A 95 -14.59 1.12 -5.02
N ARG A 96 -13.96 2.10 -4.37
CA ARG A 96 -14.43 2.69 -3.11
C ARG A 96 -15.34 3.89 -3.38
N ASP A 97 -16.43 3.67 -4.12
CA ASP A 97 -17.34 4.71 -4.62
C ASP A 97 -17.98 5.59 -3.54
N ASP A 98 -18.14 5.06 -2.32
CA ASP A 98 -18.73 5.80 -1.20
C ASP A 98 -17.68 6.45 -0.29
N TYR A 99 -16.38 6.35 -0.61
CA TYR A 99 -15.35 6.90 0.24
C TYR A 99 -15.41 8.43 0.28
N HIS A 100 -15.53 8.99 1.47
CA HIS A 100 -15.53 10.42 1.72
C HIS A 100 -14.57 10.72 2.87
N GLY A 101 -13.45 11.36 2.57
CA GLY A 101 -12.44 11.59 3.58
C GLY A 101 -11.14 12.16 3.05
N ARG A 102 -10.18 12.26 3.97
CA ARG A 102 -8.83 12.71 3.66
C ARG A 102 -7.83 11.82 4.38
N PHE A 103 -6.75 11.50 3.68
CA PHE A 103 -5.64 10.74 4.25
C PHE A 103 -4.31 11.33 3.76
N LYS A 104 -3.21 10.85 4.33
CA LYS A 104 -1.87 11.28 3.92
C LYS A 104 -1.17 10.14 3.21
N ILE A 105 -0.38 10.48 2.19
CA ILE A 105 0.51 9.56 1.50
C ILE A 105 1.93 10.04 1.69
N LYS A 106 2.86 9.11 1.90
CA LYS A 106 4.24 9.42 2.26
C LYS A 106 5.21 8.54 1.49
N HIS A 107 6.27 9.15 0.97
CA HIS A 107 7.37 8.42 0.36
C HIS A 107 8.70 9.13 0.66
N SER A 108 9.76 8.36 0.83
CA SER A 108 11.13 8.87 0.97
C SER A 108 11.90 8.49 -0.29
N PHE A 109 12.33 9.46 -1.06
CA PHE A 109 13.15 9.21 -2.25
C PHE A 109 14.60 9.05 -1.83
N GLU A 110 15.32 8.06 -2.36
CA GLU A 110 16.74 7.85 -2.02
C GLU A 110 17.61 9.08 -2.29
N ASN A 111 17.29 9.81 -3.36
CA ASN A 111 17.98 11.03 -3.78
C ASN A 111 17.60 12.26 -2.94
N LEU A 112 16.64 12.14 -2.02
CA LEU A 112 16.19 13.21 -1.13
C LEU A 112 16.36 12.76 0.32
N GLU A 113 17.12 13.51 1.12
CA GLU A 113 17.16 13.33 2.57
C GLU A 113 15.86 13.79 3.27
N THR A 114 14.73 13.86 2.55
CA THR A 114 13.47 14.42 3.04
C THR A 114 12.29 13.51 2.73
N LEU A 115 11.41 13.39 3.70
CA LEU A 115 10.14 12.69 3.57
C LEU A 115 9.13 13.54 2.80
N VAL A 116 8.64 13.01 1.69
CA VAL A 116 7.65 13.65 0.82
C VAL A 116 6.27 13.25 1.32
N THR A 117 5.47 14.21 1.80
CA THR A 117 4.10 13.99 2.28
C THR A 117 3.08 14.76 1.45
N TYR A 118 2.01 14.09 1.05
CA TYR A 118 0.81 14.71 0.49
C TYR A 118 -0.40 14.41 1.37
N GLN A 119 -1.34 15.35 1.44
CA GLN A 119 -2.70 15.06 1.86
C GLN A 119 -3.55 14.85 0.60
N VAL A 120 -4.30 13.76 0.60
CA VAL A 120 -5.23 13.38 -0.48
C VAL A 120 -6.64 13.56 0.04
N THR A 121 -7.51 14.16 -0.77
CA THR A 121 -8.91 14.40 -0.41
C THR A 121 -9.82 13.73 -1.43
N PHE A 122 -10.81 12.99 -0.94
CA PHE A 122 -11.82 12.31 -1.73
C PHE A 122 -13.22 12.66 -1.24
N THR A 123 -14.13 12.81 -2.18
CA THR A 123 -15.57 13.03 -1.95
C THR A 123 -16.35 12.05 -2.82
N HIS A 124 -17.07 11.11 -2.21
CA HIS A 124 -17.85 10.07 -2.91
C HIS A 124 -17.01 9.30 -3.94
N GLY A 125 -15.89 8.71 -3.49
CA GLY A 125 -15.00 7.89 -4.29
C GLY A 125 -14.17 8.65 -5.34
N GLN A 126 -14.44 9.94 -5.51
CA GLN A 126 -13.78 10.80 -6.48
C GLN A 126 -12.70 11.66 -5.81
N LEU A 127 -11.52 11.67 -6.41
CA LEU A 127 -10.40 12.50 -6.01
C LEU A 127 -10.74 13.97 -6.22
N GLU A 128 -10.69 14.76 -5.15
CA GLU A 128 -10.79 16.22 -5.22
C GLU A 128 -9.42 16.87 -5.44
N GLY A 129 -8.36 16.26 -4.92
CA GLY A 129 -7.00 16.69 -5.22
C GLY A 129 -5.97 16.29 -4.16
N PHE A 130 -4.76 16.77 -4.41
CA PHE A 130 -3.60 16.59 -3.56
C PHE A 130 -3.12 17.94 -3.02
N GLU A 131 -2.70 17.96 -1.76
CA GLU A 131 -2.03 19.11 -1.13
C GLU A 131 -0.66 18.69 -0.61
N ARG A 132 0.39 19.37 -1.04
CA ARG A 132 1.73 19.17 -0.50
C ARG A 132 1.76 19.58 0.97
N ARG A 133 2.28 18.72 1.85
CA ARG A 133 2.52 19.05 3.26
C ARG A 133 4.02 19.22 3.49
N ARG A 134 4.41 20.35 4.09
CA ARG A 134 5.77 20.64 4.54
C ARG A 134 6.05 19.98 5.89
#